data_AF-A0AA41QX79-F1
#
_entry.id   AF-A0AA41QX79-F1
#
_cell.length_a   1.000
_cell.length_b   1.000
_cell.length_c   1.000
_cell.angle_alpha   90.00
_cell.angle_beta   90.00
_cell.angle_gamma   90.00
#
_symmetry.space_group_name_H-M   'P 1'
#
loop_
_entity.id
_entity.type
_entity.pdbx_description
1 polymer ?
#
loop_
_entity_poly.entity_id
_entity_poly.type
_entity_poly.pdbx_seq_one_letter_code
_entity_poly.pdbx_strand_id
1 'polypeptide(L)'
;MGILDVVVPQWYHFGMAMTVRLPPELDSALESLARLRHTSKHALLIEAADRFARQESKTARVLTSVDEISAEYADLLTRLEDA
;
A
#
# COMPACT_ATOMS: atom_id res chain seq x y z
N MET A 1 10.33 2.23 -20.00
CA MET A 1 10.91 3.43 -19.38
C MET A 1 10.74 3.29 -17.87
N GLY A 2 11.56 2.46 -17.24
CA GLY A 2 11.40 2.08 -15.82
C GLY A 2 11.95 3.17 -14.91
N ILE A 3 11.21 3.48 -13.85
CA ILE A 3 11.69 4.30 -12.74
C ILE A 3 12.97 3.62 -12.23
N LEU A 4 14.10 4.33 -12.31
CA LEU A 4 15.37 3.89 -11.74
C LEU A 4 15.14 3.51 -10.27
N ASP A 5 15.64 2.36 -9.83
CA ASP A 5 15.73 1.99 -8.41
C ASP A 5 16.62 2.99 -7.68
N VAL A 6 16.05 4.13 -7.29
CA VAL A 6 16.74 5.14 -6.50
C VAL A 6 16.84 4.60 -5.07
N VAL A 7 18.01 4.10 -4.71
CA VAL A 7 18.33 3.74 -3.32
C VAL A 7 18.42 5.04 -2.50
N VAL A 8 17.37 5.33 -1.73
CA VAL A 8 17.34 6.49 -0.82
C VAL A 8 18.15 6.15 0.44
N PRO A 9 19.18 6.95 0.80
CA PRO A 9 20.00 6.69 1.99
C PRO A 9 19.20 6.72 3.29
N GLN A 10 19.55 5.88 4.28
CA GLN A 10 18.83 5.81 5.57
C GLN A 10 18.74 7.15 6.30
N TRP A 11 19.79 7.97 6.26
CA TRP A 11 19.79 9.30 6.89
C TRP A 11 18.69 10.22 6.34
N TYR A 12 18.28 10.03 5.07
CA TYR A 12 17.20 10.82 4.45
C TYR A 12 15.86 10.57 5.15
N HIS A 13 15.57 9.33 5.54
CA HIS A 13 14.32 8.99 6.23
C HIS A 13 14.25 9.55 7.65
N PHE A 14 15.39 9.76 8.30
CA PHE A 14 15.45 10.32 9.65
C PHE A 14 15.62 11.85 9.66
N GLY A 15 16.26 12.42 8.63
CA GLY A 15 16.61 13.85 8.57
C GLY A 15 15.67 14.71 7.71
N MET A 16 14.94 14.13 6.75
CA MET A 16 14.06 14.89 5.86
C MET A 16 12.60 14.71 6.25
N ALA A 17 11.93 15.83 6.54
CA ALA A 17 10.48 15.88 6.68
C ALA A 17 9.84 16.20 5.33
N MET A 18 8.93 15.35 4.86
CA MET A 18 8.09 15.66 3.71
C MET A 18 6.92 16.55 4.15
N THR A 19 6.70 17.65 3.43
CA THR A 19 5.50 18.47 3.61
C THR A 19 4.41 17.97 2.67
N VAL A 20 3.35 17.40 3.24
CA VAL A 20 2.17 16.97 2.48
C VAL A 20 1.17 18.11 2.42
N ARG A 21 0.74 18.49 1.21
CA ARG A 21 -0.32 19.50 1.03
C ARG A 21 -1.67 18.82 1.14
N LEU A 22 -2.46 19.24 2.13
CA LEU A 22 -3.80 18.71 2.38
C LEU A 22 -4.86 19.72 1.91
N PRO A 23 -5.96 19.25 1.28
CA PRO A 23 -7.16 20.06 1.14
C PRO A 23 -7.64 20.58 2.50
N PRO A 24 -8.17 21.82 2.59
CA PRO A 24 -8.56 22.42 3.87
C PRO A 24 -9.56 21.58 4.67
N GLU A 25 -10.52 20.97 3.97
CA GLU A 25 -11.57 20.15 4.58
C GLU A 25 -10.97 18.90 5.22
N LEU A 26 -9.99 18.28 4.55
CA LEU A 26 -9.30 17.10 5.05
C LEU A 26 -8.40 17.44 6.25
N ASP A 27 -7.69 18.57 6.20
CA ASP A 27 -6.84 19.00 7.31
C ASP A 27 -7.66 19.23 8.60
N SER A 28 -8.83 19.88 8.48
CA SER A 28 -9.74 20.13 9.60
C SER A 28 -10.32 18.83 10.19
N ALA A 29 -10.70 17.88 9.32
CA ALA A 29 -11.20 16.57 9.75
C ALA A 29 -10.11 15.78 10.50
N LEU A 30 -8.88 15.76 9.98
CA LEU A 30 -7.74 15.10 10.61
C LEU A 30 -7.39 15.74 11.95
N GLU A 31 -7.48 17.07 12.05
CA GLU A 31 -7.23 17.77 13.30
C GLU A 31 -8.24 17.42 14.38
N SER A 32 -9.53 17.40 14.04
CA SER A 32 -10.59 16.99 14.95
C SER A 32 -10.37 15.56 15.47
N LEU A 33 -10.00 14.65 14.56
CA LEU A 33 -9.76 13.24 14.91
C LEU A 33 -8.49 13.05 15.73
N ALA A 34 -7.44 13.83 15.45
CA ALA A 34 -6.19 13.83 16.21
C ALA A 34 -6.44 14.27 17.66
N ARG A 35 -7.22 15.34 17.86
CA ARG A 35 -7.63 15.79 19.20
C ARG A 35 -8.43 14.73 19.94
N LEU A 36 -9.42 14.13 19.28
CA LEU A 36 -10.26 13.09 19.87
C LEU A 36 -9.45 11.85 20.31
N ARG A 37 -8.47 11.44 19.52
CA ARG A 37 -7.60 10.29 19.80
C ARG A 37 -6.34 10.64 20.60
N HIS A 38 -6.20 11.88 21.06
CA HIS A 38 -5.01 12.38 21.76
C HIS A 38 -3.69 12.04 21.04
N THR A 39 -3.67 12.20 19.73
CA THR A 39 -2.52 11.91 18.87
C THR A 39 -2.22 13.06 17.93
N SER A 40 -1.17 12.96 17.11
CA SER A 40 -0.85 13.98 16.11
C SER A 40 -1.47 13.65 14.74
N LYS A 41 -1.69 14.68 13.91
CA LYS A 41 -2.12 14.49 12.51
C LYS A 41 -1.15 13.60 11.73
N HIS A 42 0.15 13.73 11.98
CA HIS A 42 1.18 12.92 11.35
C HIS A 42 1.05 11.43 11.72
N ALA A 43 0.83 11.12 13.00
CA ALA A 43 0.65 9.74 13.44
C ALA A 43 -0.57 9.09 12.78
N LEU A 44 -1.67 9.82 12.65
CA LEU A 44 -2.86 9.34 11.93
C LEU A 44 -2.59 9.07 10.44
N LEU A 45 -1.85 9.96 9.78
CA LEU A 45 -1.50 9.79 8.38
C LEU A 45 -0.59 8.57 8.18
N ILE A 46 0.38 8.35 9.07
CA ILE A 46 1.23 7.16 9.04
C ILE A 46 0.39 5.89 9.23
N GLU A 47 -0.49 5.86 10.23
CA GLU A 47 -1.39 4.72 10.48
C GLU A 47 -2.29 4.43 9.26
N ALA A 48 -2.88 5.47 8.67
CA ALA A 48 -3.74 5.34 7.50
C ALA A 48 -2.96 4.86 6.27
N ALA A 49 -1.76 5.39 6.03
CA ALA A 49 -0.90 5.01 4.92
C ALA A 49 -0.40 3.57 5.05
N ASP A 50 0.03 3.13 6.23
CA ASP A 50 0.43 1.74 6.48
C ASP A 50 -0.74 0.78 6.24
N ARG A 51 -1.93 1.10 6.76
CA ARG A 51 -3.13 0.29 6.53
C ARG A 51 -3.48 0.20 5.04
N PHE A 52 -3.43 1.33 4.32
CA PHE A 52 -3.70 1.37 2.89
C PHE A 52 -2.68 0.53 2.09
N ALA A 53 -1.39 0.70 2.36
CA ALA A 53 -0.33 -0.06 1.69
C ALA A 53 -0.46 -1.57 1.93
N ARG A 54 -0.79 -1.98 3.17
CA ARG A 54 -1.05 -3.40 3.51
C ARG A 54 -2.27 -3.95 2.79
N GLN A 55 -3.34 -3.16 2.68
CA GLN A 55 -4.55 -3.54 1.98
C GLN A 55 -4.26 -3.76 0.48
N GLU A 56 -3.61 -2.82 -0.18
CA GLU A 56 -3.24 -2.93 -1.60
C GLU A 56 -2.28 -4.11 -1.84
N SER A 57 -1.29 -4.30 -0.98
CA SER A 57 -0.38 -5.46 -1.08
C SER A 57 -1.11 -6.78 -0.90
N LYS A 58 -2.07 -6.87 0.02
CA LYS A 58 -2.89 -8.08 0.21
C LYS A 58 -3.75 -8.35 -1.02
N THR A 59 -4.39 -7.33 -1.58
CA THR A 59 -5.20 -7.46 -2.80
C THR A 59 -4.35 -7.96 -3.97
N ALA A 60 -3.18 -7.37 -4.20
CA ALA A 60 -2.25 -7.80 -5.24
C ALA A 60 -1.83 -9.26 -5.05
N ARG A 61 -1.46 -9.67 -3.82
CA ARG A 61 -1.09 -11.06 -3.51
C ARG A 61 -2.22 -12.04 -3.76
N VAL A 62 -3.46 -11.68 -3.39
CA VAL A 62 -4.63 -12.53 -3.63
C VAL A 62 -4.87 -12.73 -5.13
N LEU A 63 -4.79 -11.66 -5.93
CA LEU A 63 -4.98 -11.74 -7.38
C LEU A 63 -3.89 -12.62 -8.03
N THR A 64 -2.62 -12.43 -7.64
CA THR A 64 -1.53 -13.28 -8.12
C THR A 64 -1.76 -14.76 -7.80
N SER A 65 -2.19 -15.10 -6.58
CA SER A 65 -2.48 -16.49 -6.23
C SER A 65 -3.66 -17.09 -7.00
N VAL A 66 -4.68 -16.29 -7.36
CA VAL A 66 -5.79 -16.75 -8.20
C VAL A 66 -5.32 -17.05 -9.62
N ASP A 67 -4.44 -16.22 -10.18
CA ASP A 67 -3.86 -16.42 -11.50
C ASP A 67 -3.00 -17.70 -11.55
N GLU A 68 -2.17 -17.93 -10.53
CA GLU A 68 -1.34 -19.13 -10.40
C GLU A 68 -2.18 -20.41 -10.36
N ILE A 69 -3.22 -20.43 -9.51
CA ILE A 69 -4.12 -21.57 -9.36
C ILE A 69 -4.90 -21.82 -10.66
N SER A 70 -5.36 -20.74 -11.32
CA SER A 70 -6.07 -20.85 -12.59
C SER A 70 -5.18 -21.42 -13.70
N ALA A 71 -3.91 -21.02 -13.73
CA ALA A 71 -2.93 -21.55 -14.67
C ALA A 71 -2.62 -23.03 -14.41
N GLU A 72 -2.49 -23.44 -13.15
CA GLU A 72 -2.30 -24.84 -12.76
C GLU A 72 -3.50 -25.71 -13.17
N TYR A 73 -4.72 -25.26 -12.90
CA TYR A 73 -5.92 -25.99 -13.31
C TYR A 73 -6.09 -26.06 -14.83
N ALA A 74 -5.73 -25.01 -15.56
CA ALA A 74 -5.75 -25.03 -17.03
C ALA A 74 -4.77 -26.07 -17.61
N ASP A 75 -3.56 -26.17 -17.04
CA ASP A 75 -2.57 -27.18 -17.44
C ASP A 75 -3.06 -28.61 -17.15
N LEU A 76 -3.65 -28.83 -15.97
CA LEU A 76 -4.21 -30.13 -15.60
C LEU A 76 -5.39 -30.55 -16.49
N LEU A 77 -6.28 -29.62 -16.86
CA LEU A 77 -7.37 -29.91 -17.80
C LEU A 77 -6.83 -30.28 -19.18
N THR A 78 -5.85 -29.53 -19.70
CA THR A 78 -5.23 -29.80 -21.00
C THR A 78 -4.64 -31.21 -21.05
N ARG A 79 -3.93 -31.63 -19.99
CA ARG A 79 -3.35 -32.97 -19.87
C ARG A 79 -4.38 -34.10 -19.78
N LEU A 80 -5.59 -33.80 -19.32
CA LEU A 80 -6.68 -34.77 -19.21
C LEU A 80 -7.42 -34.93 -20.55
N GLU A 81 -7.47 -33.87 -21.36
CA GLU A 81 -8.06 -33.89 -22.71
C GLU A 81 -7.18 -34.62 -23.74
N ASP A 82 -5.86 -34.61 -23.53
CA ASP A 82 -4.88 -35.28 -24.40
C ASP A 82 -4.68 -36.79 -24.08
N ALA A 83 -5.36 -37.34 -23.07
CA ALA A 83 -5.25 -38.74 -22.61
C ALA A 83 -6.45 -39.60 -23.01
#